data_AF-A0A5N6UKH6-F1
#
_entry.id   AF-A0A5N6UKH6-F1
#
_cell.length_a   1.000
_cell.length_b   1.000
_cell.length_c   1.000
_cell.angle_alpha   90.00
_cell.angle_beta   90.00
_cell.angle_gamma   90.00
#
_symmetry.space_group_name_H-M   'P 1'
#
loop_
_entity.id
_entity.type
_entity.pdbx_description
1 polymer ?
#
loop_
_entity_poly.entity_id
_entity_poly.type
_entity_poly.pdbx_seq_one_letter_code
_entity_poly.pdbx_strand_id
1 'polypeptide(L)'
;MQFFAGIASAILGASFTLAAPPVDIGGINEYVKVSDLEISRAAFGKVTDISFKISGDNATNLACSAQNPTLGYEVADSTRCGDSDYLFNLLRGEDTDYALAVFHEFHVDGSGTYSAGQYGQEELLVDCETNGNVQNCKSTQSPITITLTGQ
;
A
#
# COMPACT_ATOMS: atom_id res chain seq x y z
N MET A 1 38.99 -54.19 -45.76
CA MET A 1 37.66 -54.21 -45.12
C MET A 1 37.74 -53.34 -43.86
N GLN A 2 36.70 -52.53 -43.68
CA GLN A 2 36.57 -51.38 -42.79
C GLN A 2 36.58 -51.77 -41.31
N PHE A 3 37.16 -50.94 -40.42
CA PHE A 3 36.66 -50.82 -39.04
C PHE A 3 36.78 -49.38 -38.51
N PHE A 4 35.57 -48.81 -38.37
CA PHE A 4 35.03 -47.61 -37.77
C PHE A 4 35.89 -46.76 -36.81
N ALA A 5 35.94 -45.46 -37.10
CA ALA A 5 36.23 -44.40 -36.14
C ALA A 5 34.96 -44.09 -35.32
N GLY A 6 35.03 -44.28 -34.00
CA GLY A 6 33.97 -43.94 -33.05
C GLY A 6 34.03 -42.47 -32.66
N ILE A 7 32.94 -41.76 -32.91
CA ILE A 7 32.70 -40.34 -32.64
C ILE A 7 32.38 -40.13 -31.15
N ALA A 8 33.09 -39.22 -30.49
CA ALA A 8 32.82 -38.78 -29.13
C ALA A 8 31.52 -37.97 -29.07
N SER A 9 30.59 -38.36 -28.20
CA SER A 9 29.36 -37.60 -27.93
C SER A 9 29.56 -36.76 -26.66
N ALA A 10 29.68 -35.44 -26.82
CA ALA A 10 29.59 -34.50 -25.72
C ALA A 10 28.12 -34.22 -25.42
N ILE A 11 27.63 -34.69 -24.27
CA ILE A 11 26.27 -34.41 -23.78
C ILE A 11 26.32 -33.02 -23.13
N LEU A 12 25.87 -32.00 -23.87
CA LEU A 12 25.57 -30.68 -23.32
C LEU A 12 24.31 -30.81 -22.46
N GLY A 13 24.48 -30.81 -21.14
CA GLY A 13 23.37 -30.75 -20.19
C GLY A 13 22.67 -29.40 -20.26
N ALA A 14 21.48 -29.37 -20.84
CA ALA A 14 20.60 -28.22 -20.77
C ALA A 14 19.95 -28.19 -19.38
N SER A 15 20.41 -27.29 -18.50
CA SER A 15 19.71 -26.97 -17.26
C SER A 15 18.48 -26.15 -17.60
N PHE A 16 17.31 -26.80 -17.66
CA PHE A 16 16.03 -26.10 -17.68
C PHE A 16 15.76 -25.59 -16.27
N THR A 17 16.08 -24.34 -16.00
CA THR A 17 15.55 -23.65 -14.81
C THR A 17 14.03 -23.53 -15.02
N LEU A 18 13.25 -24.38 -14.35
CA LEU A 18 11.82 -24.17 -14.21
C LEU A 18 11.66 -22.89 -13.39
N ALA A 19 11.33 -21.78 -14.07
CA ALA A 19 10.80 -20.61 -13.39
C ALA A 19 9.58 -21.08 -12.58
N ALA A 20 9.54 -20.73 -11.29
CA ALA A 20 8.35 -20.97 -10.48
C ALA A 20 7.15 -20.40 -11.23
N PRO A 21 6.00 -21.10 -11.24
CA PRO A 21 4.79 -20.54 -11.83
C PRO A 21 4.53 -19.18 -11.18
N PRO A 22 4.11 -18.16 -11.94
CA PRO A 22 3.64 -16.92 -11.34
C PRO A 22 2.57 -17.28 -10.32
N VAL A 23 2.70 -16.75 -9.10
CA VAL A 23 1.62 -16.85 -8.12
C VAL A 23 0.43 -16.13 -8.75
N ASP A 24 -0.62 -16.88 -9.08
CA ASP A 24 -1.91 -16.33 -9.48
C ASP A 24 -2.55 -15.72 -8.23
N ILE A 25 -2.15 -14.49 -7.92
CA ILE A 25 -2.84 -13.66 -6.94
C ILE A 25 -4.11 -13.18 -7.65
N GLY A 26 -5.12 -14.05 -7.69
CA GLY A 26 -6.36 -13.79 -8.40
C GLY A 26 -6.93 -12.41 -8.06
N GLY A 27 -7.79 -11.86 -8.92
CA GLY A 27 -8.42 -10.54 -8.78
C GLY A 27 -9.36 -10.38 -7.56
N ILE A 28 -8.82 -10.57 -6.36
CA ILE A 28 -9.45 -10.23 -5.09
C ILE A 28 -9.23 -8.73 -4.89
N ASN A 29 -10.31 -7.97 -5.11
CA ASN A 29 -10.39 -6.60 -4.63
C ASN A 29 -10.69 -6.65 -3.14
N GLU A 30 -9.99 -5.84 -2.36
CA GLU A 30 -10.37 -5.53 -0.99
C GLU A 30 -11.06 -4.17 -0.95
N TYR A 31 -12.13 -4.04 -0.16
CA TYR A 31 -12.83 -2.78 0.04
C TYR A 31 -12.54 -2.24 1.44
N VAL A 32 -11.60 -1.30 1.54
CA VAL A 32 -11.21 -0.69 2.80
C VAL A 32 -12.06 0.54 3.08
N LYS A 33 -12.79 0.53 4.19
CA LYS A 33 -13.54 1.68 4.70
C LYS A 33 -12.66 2.54 5.58
N VAL A 34 -12.50 3.82 5.23
CA VAL A 34 -11.81 4.85 6.00
C VAL A 34 -12.84 5.70 6.72
N SER A 35 -12.69 5.86 8.03
CA SER A 35 -13.60 6.63 8.88
C SER A 35 -12.81 7.52 9.85
N ASP A 36 -13.50 8.51 10.44
CA ASP A 36 -12.93 9.43 11.43
C ASP A 36 -11.63 10.12 10.93
N LEU A 37 -11.56 10.44 9.63
CA LEU A 37 -10.36 11.05 9.05
C LEU A 37 -10.22 12.51 9.48
N GLU A 38 -9.08 12.81 10.10
CA GLU A 38 -8.67 14.13 10.56
C GLU A 38 -7.22 14.41 10.16
N ILE A 39 -6.97 15.60 9.62
CA ILE A 39 -5.65 16.10 9.22
C ILE A 39 -5.42 17.43 9.93
N SER A 40 -4.36 17.53 10.72
CA SER A 40 -3.91 18.78 11.32
C SER A 40 -2.83 19.43 10.48
N ARG A 41 -2.92 20.75 10.27
CA ARG A 41 -1.94 21.53 9.51
C ARG A 41 -1.52 22.76 10.30
N ALA A 42 -0.24 23.12 10.21
CA ALA A 42 0.25 24.40 10.67
C ALA A 42 -0.08 25.52 9.66
N ALA A 43 -0.03 26.78 10.09
CA ALA A 43 -0.38 27.99 9.34
C ALA A 43 0.26 28.14 7.92
N PHE A 44 1.31 27.38 7.61
CA PHE A 44 1.96 27.37 6.29
C PHE A 44 1.55 26.18 5.41
N GLY A 45 0.46 25.49 5.75
CA GLY A 45 -0.07 24.33 5.01
C GLY A 45 0.68 23.02 5.26
N LYS A 46 1.72 23.02 6.10
CA LYS A 46 2.45 21.81 6.47
C LYS A 46 1.57 20.92 7.34
N VAL A 47 1.35 19.68 6.90
CA VAL A 47 0.69 18.65 7.71
C VAL A 47 1.55 18.33 8.93
N THR A 48 0.94 18.39 10.11
CA THR A 48 1.57 18.03 11.38
C THR A 48 1.11 16.67 11.85
N ASP A 49 -0.15 16.32 11.62
CA ASP A 49 -0.73 15.06 12.09
C ASP A 49 -1.81 14.60 11.11
N ILE A 50 -1.96 13.29 11.00
CA ILE A 50 -3.09 12.63 10.36
C ILE A 50 -3.54 11.48 11.24
N SER A 51 -4.85 11.28 11.36
CA SER A 51 -5.44 10.13 12.02
C SER A 51 -6.74 9.71 11.35
N PHE A 52 -7.00 8.41 11.33
CA PHE A 52 -8.24 7.82 10.82
C PHE A 52 -8.36 6.39 11.33
N LYS A 53 -9.47 5.74 10.99
CA LYS A 53 -9.66 4.31 11.20
C LYS A 53 -9.94 3.59 9.90
N ILE A 54 -9.42 2.39 9.76
CA ILE A 54 -9.72 1.49 8.65
C ILE A 54 -10.49 0.25 9.09
N SER A 55 -11.40 -0.19 8.24
CA SER A 55 -11.99 -1.53 8.30
C SER A 55 -11.88 -2.16 6.92
N GLY A 56 -11.17 -3.28 6.84
CA GLY A 56 -10.95 -4.08 5.64
C GLY A 56 -11.21 -5.55 5.93
N ASP A 57 -10.60 -6.43 5.16
CA ASP A 57 -10.78 -7.88 5.29
C ASP A 57 -10.20 -8.42 6.61
N ASN A 58 -9.05 -7.88 7.04
CA ASN A 58 -8.30 -8.35 8.21
C ASN A 58 -8.27 -7.37 9.39
N ALA A 59 -9.09 -6.32 9.34
CA ALA A 59 -9.13 -5.29 10.38
C ALA A 59 -10.52 -4.69 10.56
N THR A 60 -10.89 -4.38 11.80
CA THR A 60 -12.11 -3.62 12.12
C THR A 60 -11.76 -2.43 12.99
N ASN A 61 -12.09 -1.22 12.54
CA ASN A 61 -11.81 0.05 13.24
C ASN A 61 -10.34 0.20 13.69
N LEU A 62 -9.41 -0.34 12.92
CA LEU A 62 -7.98 -0.23 13.19
C LEU A 62 -7.54 1.22 13.07
N ALA A 63 -6.96 1.76 14.13
CA ALA A 63 -6.46 3.13 14.16
C ALA A 63 -5.17 3.26 13.35
N CYS A 64 -5.12 4.27 12.49
CA CYS A 64 -3.97 4.68 11.71
C CYS A 64 -3.63 6.13 12.07
N SER A 65 -2.35 6.44 12.29
CA SER A 65 -1.92 7.80 12.54
C SER A 65 -0.46 8.02 12.22
N ALA A 66 -0.10 9.23 11.81
CA ALA A 66 1.28 9.66 11.64
C ALA A 66 1.47 11.09 12.12
N GLN A 67 2.67 11.38 12.63
CA GLN A 67 3.11 12.74 12.94
C GLN A 67 4.14 13.19 11.90
N ASN A 68 3.99 14.42 11.43
CA ASN A 68 4.80 15.03 10.38
C ASN A 68 4.99 14.10 9.16
N PRO A 69 3.90 13.53 8.59
CA PRO A 69 4.03 12.58 7.50
C PRO A 69 4.73 13.23 6.29
N THR A 70 5.60 12.47 5.64
CA THR A 70 6.08 12.82 4.30
C THR A 70 4.93 12.62 3.32
N LEU A 71 4.73 13.58 2.42
CA LEU A 71 3.76 13.42 1.34
C LEU A 71 4.48 12.81 0.14
N GLY A 72 4.16 11.56 -0.21
CA GLY A 72 4.86 10.84 -1.27
C GLY A 72 4.26 9.47 -1.58
N TYR A 73 4.53 8.96 -2.78
CA TYR A 73 4.03 7.67 -3.29
C TYR A 73 4.99 6.50 -3.01
N GLU A 74 6.19 6.78 -2.52
CA GLU A 74 7.18 5.76 -2.23
C GLU A 74 6.70 4.88 -1.07
N VAL A 75 6.84 3.56 -1.20
CA VAL A 75 6.52 2.63 -0.11
C VAL A 75 7.40 2.91 1.12
N ALA A 76 8.62 3.41 0.92
CA ALA A 76 9.51 3.81 2.01
C ALA A 76 8.97 5.00 2.84
N ASP A 77 8.04 5.79 2.30
CA ASP A 77 7.37 6.88 3.00
C ASP A 77 6.10 6.41 3.75
N SER A 78 5.74 5.13 3.62
CA SER A 78 4.52 4.58 4.20
C SER A 78 4.60 4.43 5.71
N THR A 79 3.46 4.67 6.35
CA THR A 79 3.30 4.48 7.79
C THR A 79 2.42 3.26 8.05
N ARG A 80 2.91 2.35 8.90
CA ARG A 80 2.15 1.18 9.33
C ARG A 80 1.04 1.58 10.32
N CYS A 81 -0.15 1.02 10.14
CA CYS A 81 -1.26 1.18 11.07
C CYS A 81 -1.09 0.23 12.26
N GLY A 82 -0.46 0.71 13.33
CA GLY A 82 -0.15 -0.10 14.51
C GLY A 82 0.77 -1.29 14.15
N ASP A 83 0.42 -2.47 14.64
CA ASP A 83 1.16 -3.73 14.37
C ASP A 83 0.53 -4.57 13.24
N SER A 84 -0.32 -3.96 12.41
CA SER A 84 -1.03 -4.67 11.33
C SER A 84 -0.23 -4.72 10.03
N ASP A 85 -0.76 -5.45 9.04
CA ASP A 85 -0.23 -5.51 7.67
C ASP A 85 -0.76 -4.37 6.78
N TYR A 86 -1.50 -3.40 7.34
CA TYR A 86 -1.92 -2.21 6.61
C TYR A 86 -0.93 -1.06 6.77
N LEU A 87 -0.67 -0.38 5.64
CA LEU A 87 0.13 0.83 5.59
C LEU A 87 -0.65 1.92 4.85
N PHE A 88 -0.23 3.16 5.06
CA PHE A 88 -0.81 4.28 4.34
C PHE A 88 0.23 5.34 3.99
N ASN A 89 -0.06 6.08 2.91
CA ASN A 89 0.62 7.31 2.56
C ASN A 89 -0.42 8.43 2.48
N LEU A 90 -0.06 9.59 3.02
CA LEU A 90 -0.75 10.82 2.69
C LEU A 90 -0.12 11.40 1.43
N LEU A 91 -0.94 11.75 0.45
CA LEU A 91 -0.50 12.27 -0.84
C LEU A 91 -1.04 13.68 -1.04
N ARG A 92 -0.45 14.41 -1.98
CA ARG A 92 -1.14 15.58 -2.56
C ARG A 92 -2.23 15.05 -3.51
N GLY A 93 -3.45 15.56 -3.39
CA GLY A 93 -4.51 15.24 -4.34
C GLY A 93 -4.26 15.89 -5.70
N GLU A 94 -4.87 15.34 -6.76
CA GLU A 94 -4.84 15.92 -8.10
C GLU A 94 -5.91 17.02 -8.22
N ASP A 95 -7.14 16.71 -7.78
CA ASP A 95 -8.29 17.62 -7.81
C ASP A 95 -8.64 18.17 -6.40
N THR A 96 -8.09 17.58 -5.35
CA THR A 96 -8.27 17.96 -3.94
C THR A 96 -6.94 18.26 -3.26
N ASP A 97 -6.98 18.77 -2.02
CA ASP A 97 -5.74 19.04 -1.29
C ASP A 97 -4.95 17.75 -0.97
N TYR A 98 -5.63 16.62 -0.75
CA TYR A 98 -5.03 15.36 -0.33
C TYR A 98 -5.66 14.15 -1.00
N ALA A 99 -4.85 13.11 -1.19
CA ALA A 99 -5.33 11.77 -1.39
C ALA A 99 -4.77 10.84 -0.30
N LEU A 100 -5.50 9.78 0.01
CA LEU A 100 -5.03 8.72 0.90
C LEU A 100 -4.77 7.48 0.08
N ALA A 101 -3.52 7.02 0.10
CA ALA A 101 -3.16 5.71 -0.40
C ALA A 101 -3.13 4.71 0.75
N VAL A 102 -3.68 3.52 0.52
CA VAL A 102 -3.66 2.40 1.46
C VAL A 102 -3.03 1.20 0.79
N PHE A 103 -2.19 0.51 1.56
CA PHE A 103 -1.53 -0.72 1.19
C PHE A 103 -1.95 -1.80 2.18
N HIS A 104 -2.14 -3.02 1.69
CA HIS A 104 -2.26 -4.21 2.53
C HIS A 104 -1.17 -5.18 2.08
N GLU A 105 -0.19 -5.44 2.93
CA GLU A 105 0.89 -6.37 2.61
C GLU A 105 0.40 -7.81 2.69
N PHE A 106 0.89 -8.67 1.80
CA PHE A 106 0.72 -10.11 1.97
C PHE A 106 1.91 -10.67 2.75
N HIS A 107 1.61 -11.53 3.72
CA HIS A 107 2.59 -12.44 4.28
C HIS A 107 2.99 -13.46 3.20
N VAL A 108 4.25 -13.42 2.75
CA VAL A 108 4.80 -14.52 1.95
C VAL A 108 5.10 -15.66 2.90
N ASP A 109 4.19 -16.63 2.95
CA ASP A 109 4.17 -17.78 3.87
C ASP A 109 5.57 -18.24 4.29
N GLY A 110 5.85 -18.14 5.59
CA GLY A 110 7.03 -18.72 6.24
C GLY A 110 8.34 -17.94 6.12
N SER A 111 8.39 -16.83 5.38
CA SER A 111 9.64 -16.05 5.21
C SER A 111 9.80 -14.87 6.18
N GLY A 112 8.71 -14.41 6.80
CA GLY A 112 8.69 -13.13 7.54
C GLY A 112 8.91 -11.90 6.65
N THR A 113 8.87 -12.08 5.32
CA THR A 113 9.05 -11.03 4.33
C THR A 113 7.69 -10.66 3.75
N TYR A 114 7.37 -9.37 3.76
CA TYR A 114 6.17 -8.82 3.16
C TYR A 114 6.38 -8.65 1.64
N SER A 115 5.43 -9.11 0.82
CA SER A 115 5.40 -8.78 -0.62
C SER A 115 4.45 -7.61 -0.89
N ALA A 116 4.60 -6.95 -2.05
CA ALA A 116 3.57 -6.04 -2.55
C ALA A 116 2.24 -6.79 -2.55
N GLY A 117 1.31 -6.38 -1.67
CA GLY A 117 0.05 -7.07 -1.53
C GLY A 117 -1.01 -6.43 -2.41
N GLN A 118 -1.82 -5.56 -1.82
CA GLN A 118 -2.82 -4.78 -2.54
C GLN A 118 -2.60 -3.29 -2.32
N TYR A 119 -2.97 -2.49 -3.32
CA TYR A 119 -2.88 -1.05 -3.29
C TYR A 119 -4.17 -0.40 -3.79
N GLY A 120 -4.54 0.71 -3.18
CA GLY A 120 -5.58 1.60 -3.68
C GLY A 120 -5.38 3.01 -3.13
N GLN A 121 -5.96 3.99 -3.82
CA GLN A 121 -5.95 5.39 -3.37
C GLN A 121 -7.30 6.05 -3.64
N GLU A 122 -7.65 7.03 -2.83
CA GLU A 122 -8.81 7.89 -3.06
C GLU A 122 -8.51 9.33 -2.67
N GLU A 123 -9.17 10.26 -3.36
CA GLU A 123 -9.11 11.69 -3.05
C GLU A 123 -9.95 12.05 -1.81
N LEU A 124 -9.45 12.99 -1.02
CA LEU A 124 -10.07 13.41 0.23
C LEU A 124 -10.69 14.80 0.10
N LEU A 125 -12.02 14.85 0.11
CA LEU A 125 -12.74 16.08 0.43
C LEU A 125 -12.71 16.31 1.94
N VAL A 126 -12.17 17.46 2.34
CA VAL A 126 -12.02 17.86 3.74
C VAL A 126 -12.57 19.26 3.96
N ASP A 127 -13.19 19.47 5.12
CA ASP A 127 -13.58 20.79 5.61
C ASP A 127 -12.74 21.11 6.85
N CYS A 128 -12.30 22.36 6.95
CA CYS A 128 -11.23 22.75 7.83
C CYS A 128 -11.61 23.90 8.76
N GLU A 129 -11.47 23.67 10.06
CA GLU A 129 -11.63 24.70 11.08
C GLU A 129 -10.27 25.24 11.52
N THR A 130 -10.14 26.55 11.62
CA THR A 130 -8.89 27.21 12.04
C THR A 130 -8.99 27.66 13.49
N ASN A 131 -8.03 27.25 14.32
CA ASN A 131 -7.85 27.71 15.68
C ASN A 131 -6.43 28.26 15.88
N GLY A 132 -6.31 29.59 15.88
CA GLY A 132 -5.02 30.26 15.90
C GLY A 132 -4.20 29.92 14.65
N ASN A 133 -3.04 29.30 14.86
CA ASN A 133 -2.11 28.93 13.77
C ASN A 133 -2.24 27.46 13.34
N VAL A 134 -3.27 26.76 13.80
CA VAL A 134 -3.53 25.35 13.49
C VAL A 134 -4.86 25.27 12.75
N GLN A 135 -4.87 24.45 11.71
CA GLN A 135 -6.08 24.09 10.97
C GLN A 135 -6.34 22.60 11.16
N ASN A 136 -7.54 22.26 11.62
CA ASN A 136 -8.00 20.88 11.78
C ASN A 136 -9.01 20.58 10.68
N CYS A 137 -8.67 19.67 9.80
CA CYS A 137 -9.46 19.30 8.63
C CYS A 137 -10.08 17.93 8.84
N LYS A 138 -11.39 17.82 8.71
CA LYS A 138 -12.12 16.55 8.80
C LYS A 138 -12.68 16.18 7.45
N SER A 139 -12.72 14.90 7.12
CA SER A 139 -13.34 14.50 5.87
C SER A 139 -14.83 14.83 5.87
N THR A 140 -15.30 15.43 4.78
CA THR A 140 -16.73 15.62 4.51
C THR A 140 -17.40 14.35 3.97
N GLN A 141 -16.59 13.36 3.61
CA GLN A 141 -16.99 12.05 3.15
C GLN A 141 -16.59 11.03 4.22
N SER A 142 -17.52 10.55 5.02
CA SER A 142 -17.19 9.53 6.01
C SER A 142 -18.35 8.52 6.17
N PRO A 143 -18.10 7.22 5.97
CA PRO A 143 -16.84 6.61 5.55
C PRO A 143 -16.53 6.81 4.06
N ILE A 144 -15.25 6.83 3.70
CA ILE A 144 -14.74 6.69 2.31
C ILE A 144 -14.45 5.20 2.08
N THR A 145 -14.67 4.69 0.87
CA THR A 145 -14.25 3.32 0.51
C THR A 145 -13.13 3.40 -0.51
N ILE A 146 -11.97 2.81 -0.19
CA ILE A 146 -10.83 2.65 -1.07
C ILE A 146 -10.82 1.21 -1.55
N THR A 147 -10.79 1.00 -2.86
CA THR A 147 -10.66 -0.34 -3.44
C THR A 147 -9.19 -0.68 -3.59
N LEU A 148 -8.70 -1.71 -2.90
CA LEU A 148 -7.35 -2.21 -3.07
C LEU A 148 -7.35 -3.33 -4.11
N THR A 149 -6.46 -3.26 -5.08
CA THR A 149 -6.27 -4.28 -6.11
C THR A 149 -4.88 -4.89 -5.98
N GLY A 150 -4.77 -6.21 -6.16
CA GLY A 150 -3.48 -6.91 -6.20
C GLY A 150 -2.63 -6.47 -7.40
N GLN A 151 -1.31 -6.41 -7.23
CA GLN A 151 -0.34 -6.20 -8.31
C GLN A 151 0.26 -7.51 -8.81
#